data_AF-A0A7J8LXZ4-F1
#
_entry.id   AF-A0A7J8LXZ4-F1
#
_cell.length_a   1.000
_cell.length_b   1.000
_cell.length_c   1.000
_cell.angle_alpha   90.00
_cell.angle_beta   90.00
_cell.angle_gamma   90.00
#
_symmetry.space_group_name_H-M   'P 1'
#
loop_
_entity.id
_entity.type
_entity.pdbx_description
1 polymer ?
#
loop_
_entity_poly.entity_id
_entity_poly.type
_entity_poly.pdbx_seq_one_letter_code
_entity_poly.pdbx_strand_id
1 'polypeptide(L)' 'MSDLQTWVSATLTDEDTCMDRFSSRAMNEYAKMMVWKRIVKIVHFTINALALINKYTSSQILH' A
#
# COMPACT_ATOMS: atom_id res chain seq x y z
N MET A 1 18.06 5.98 1.41
CA MET A 1 16.81 5.91 0.62
C MET A 1 16.28 4.49 0.41
N SER A 2 17.13 3.46 0.33
CA SER A 2 16.71 2.06 0.16
C SER A 2 15.68 1.58 1.20
N ASP A 3 15.92 1.81 2.50
CA ASP A 3 15.03 1.32 3.56
C ASP A 3 13.62 1.90 3.46
N LEU A 4 13.53 3.19 3.10
CA LEU A 4 12.25 3.90 2.93
C LEU A 4 11.44 3.31 1.76
N GLN A 5 12.10 2.98 0.66
CA GLN A 5 11.47 2.31 -0.47
C GLN A 5 11.00 0.90 -0.07
N THR A 6 11.83 0.13 0.63
CA THR A 6 11.46 -1.21 1.13
C THR A 6 10.26 -1.16 2.08
N TRP A 7 10.24 -0.23 3.04
CA TRP A 7 9.12 -0.10 3.97
C TRP A 7 7.83 0.31 3.26
N VAL A 8 7.88 1.28 2.35
CA VAL A 8 6.70 1.69 1.58
C VAL A 8 6.18 0.57 0.68
N SER A 9 7.06 -0.21 0.06
CA SER A 9 6.65 -1.38 -0.72
C SER A 9 6.07 -2.50 0.14
N ALA A 10 6.60 -2.71 1.36
CA ALA A 10 6.03 -3.67 2.30
C ALA A 10 4.60 -3.31 2.72
N THR A 11 4.32 -2.02 2.95
CA THR A 11 2.96 -1.54 3.26
C THR A 11 1.94 -1.93 2.17
N LEU A 12 2.31 -1.88 0.88
CA LEU A 12 1.43 -2.33 -0.21
C LEU A 12 1.11 -3.83 -0.11
N THR A 13 2.10 -4.65 0.26
CA THR A 13 1.92 -6.10 0.42
C THR A 13 1.07 -6.43 1.65
N ASP A 14 1.23 -5.66 2.73
CA ASP A 14 0.42 -5.80 3.94
C ASP A 14 -1.06 -5.43 3.69
N GLU A 15 -1.31 -4.38 2.90
CA GLU A 15 -2.63 -3.96 2.45
C GLU A 15 -3.34 -5.06 1.63
N ASP A 16 -2.63 -5.66 0.66
CA ASP A 16 -3.15 -6.79 -0.14
C ASP A 16 -3.43 -8.02 0.73
N THR A 17 -2.50 -8.39 1.60
CA THR A 17 -2.65 -9.55 2.51
C THR A 17 -3.81 -9.34 3.49
N CYS A 18 -4.03 -8.09 3.94
CA CYS A 18 -5.17 -7.74 4.76
C CYS A 18 -6.48 -8.00 4.00
N MET A 19 -6.61 -7.53 2.76
CA MET A 19 -7.79 -7.76 1.94
C MET A 19 -8.09 -9.24 1.71
N ASP A 20 -7.06 -10.05 1.48
CA ASP A 20 -7.20 -11.49 1.30
C ASP A 20 -7.80 -12.17 2.52
N ARG A 21 -7.40 -11.76 3.74
CA ARG A 21 -7.99 -12.29 4.98
C ARG A 21 -9.45 -11.89 5.17
N PHE A 22 -9.85 -10.72 4.66
CA PHE A 22 -11.25 -10.27 4.64
C PHE A 22 -12.09 -10.89 3.52
N SER A 23 -11.48 -11.59 2.57
CA SER A 23 -12.18 -12.24 1.46
C SER A 23 -12.87 -13.57 1.83
N SER A 24 -12.66 -14.07 3.06
CA SER A 24 -13.23 -15.34 3.53
C SER A 24 -14.78 -15.33 3.58
N ARG A 25 -15.39 -16.48 3.25
CA ARG A 25 -16.86 -16.65 3.14
C ARG A 25 -17.63 -16.42 4.46
N ALA A 26 -16.95 -16.42 5.59
CA ALA A 26 -17.56 -16.22 6.91
C ALA A 26 -17.69 -14.74 7.32
N MET A 27 -17.14 -13.80 6.53
CA MET A 27 -17.10 -12.39 6.87
C MET A 27 -18.37 -11.65 6.40
N ASN A 28 -18.89 -10.75 7.24
CA ASN A 28 -20.01 -9.87 6.89
C ASN A 28 -19.66 -8.99 5.66
N GLU A 29 -20.54 -8.96 4.65
CA GLU A 29 -20.29 -8.22 3.40
C GLU A 29 -20.16 -6.70 3.61
N TYR A 30 -20.94 -6.12 4.53
CA TYR A 30 -20.85 -4.70 4.85
C TYR A 30 -19.50 -4.38 5.49
N ALA A 31 -19.03 -5.21 6.42
CA ALA A 31 -17.70 -5.06 7.01
C ALA A 31 -16.61 -5.16 5.94
N LYS A 32 -16.70 -6.14 5.03
CA LYS A 32 -15.78 -6.29 3.89
C LYS A 32 -15.74 -5.05 3.01
N MET A 33 -16.91 -4.48 2.66
CA MET A 33 -16.99 -3.26 1.84
C MET A 33 -16.35 -2.05 2.55
N MET A 34 -16.58 -1.90 3.85
CA MET A 34 -16.02 -0.79 4.64
C MET A 34 -14.50 -0.88 4.75
N VAL A 35 -13.96 -2.09 4.94
CA VAL A 35 -12.52 -2.34 4.97
C VAL A 35 -11.90 -2.10 3.59
N TRP A 36 -12.53 -2.60 2.52
CA TRP A 36 -12.06 -2.40 1.15
C TRP A 36 -11.93 -0.91 0.79
N LYS A 37 -12.95 -0.10 1.10
CA LYS A 37 -12.89 1.36 0.86
C LYS A 37 -11.73 2.04 1.57
N ARG A 38 -11.39 1.58 2.79
CA ARG A 38 -10.24 2.11 3.54
C ARG A 38 -8.93 1.68 2.90
N ILE A 39 -8.78 0.40 2.59
CA ILE A 39 -7.54 -0.12 2.01
C ILE A 39 -7.23 0.52 0.66
N VAL A 40 -8.21 0.66 -0.24
CA VAL A 40 -8.02 1.38 -1.52
C VAL A 40 -7.48 2.79 -1.32
N LYS A 41 -7.93 3.49 -0.27
CA LYS A 41 -7.43 4.83 0.05
C LYS A 41 -5.97 4.79 0.53
N ILE A 42 -5.59 3.81 1.34
CA ILE A 42 -4.22 3.65 1.83
C ILE A 42 -3.30 3.27 0.66
N VAL A 43 -3.69 2.30 -0.17
CA VAL A 43 -2.97 1.90 -1.41
C VAL A 43 -2.65 3.11 -2.27
N HIS A 44 -3.62 3.98 -2.54
CA HIS A 44 -3.38 5.19 -3.32
C HIS A 44 -2.35 6.13 -2.67
N PHE A 45 -2.38 6.33 -1.35
CA PHE A 45 -1.37 7.14 -0.67
C PHE A 45 0.01 6.49 -0.73
N THR A 46 0.08 5.19 -0.50
CA THR A 46 1.32 4.41 -0.51
C THR A 46 1.97 4.43 -1.90
N ILE A 47 1.18 4.26 -2.98
CA ILE A 47 1.66 4.36 -4.37
C ILE A 47 2.18 5.78 -4.68
N ASN A 48 1.45 6.82 -4.27
CA ASN A 48 1.90 8.21 -4.47
C ASN A 48 3.21 8.49 -3.72
N ALA A 49 3.33 8.01 -2.49
CA ALA A 49 4.56 8.13 -1.70
C ALA A 49 5.72 7.39 -2.36
N LEU A 50 5.49 6.17 -2.86
CA LEU A 50 6.49 5.38 -3.59
C LEU A 50 6.97 6.10 -4.84
N ALA A 51 6.06 6.70 -5.61
CA ALA A 51 6.42 7.47 -6.81
C ALA A 51 7.33 8.67 -6.47
N LEU A 52 7.03 9.39 -5.38
CA LEU A 52 7.85 10.50 -4.90
C LEU A 52 9.24 10.04 -4.44
N ILE A 53 9.31 8.96 -3.66
CA ILE A 53 10.56 8.37 -3.18
C ILE A 53 11.43 7.91 -4.36
N ASN A 54 10.82 7.25 -5.35
CA ASN A 54 11.51 6.81 -6.56
C ASN A 54 12.08 8.01 -7.34
N LYS A 55 11.28 9.07 -7.56
CA LYS A 55 11.76 10.29 -8.24
C LYS A 55 12.91 10.95 -7.50
N TYR A 56 12.80 11.08 -6.17
CA TYR A 56 13.87 11.65 -5.36
C TYR A 56 15.15 10.81 -5.44
N THR A 57 15.03 9.49 -5.33
CA THR A 57 16.18 8.57 -5.40
C THR A 57 16.86 8.64 -6.76
N SER A 58 16.09 8.68 -7.86
CA SER A 58 16.63 8.90 -9.21
C SER A 58 17.33 10.25 -9.36
N SER A 59 16.79 11.31 -8.76
CA SER A 59 17.44 12.63 -8.78
C SER A 59 18.72 12.70 -7.94
N GLN A 60 18.80 11.94 -6.83
CA GLN A 60 20.00 11.84 -6.00
C GLN A 60 21.12 11.04 -6.68
N ILE A 61 20.78 10.05 -7.51
CA ILE A 61 21.77 9.26 -8.28
C ILE A 61 22.36 10.07 -9.44
N LEU A 62 21.66 11.11 -9.90
CA LEU A 62 22.10 12.03 -10.97
C LEU A 62 22.94 13.21 -10.45
N HIS A 63 23.20 13.30 -9.15
CA HIS A 63 24.03 14.31 -8.49
C HIS A 63 25.19 13.66 -7.74
#